data_AF-A0A354M7B8-F1
#
_entry.id   AF-A0A354M7B8-F1
#
_cell.length_a   1.000
_cell.length_b   1.000
_cell.length_c   1.000
_cell.angle_alpha   90.00
_cell.angle_beta   90.00
_cell.angle_gamma   90.00
#
_symmetry.space_group_name_H-M   'P 1'
#
loop_
_entity.id
_entity.type
_entity.pdbx_description
1 polymer ?
#
loop_
_entity_poly.entity_id
_entity_poly.type
_entity_poly.pdbx_seq_one_letter_code
_entity_poly.pdbx_strand_id
1 'polypeptide(L)'
;MSENDFMKQQQAAVERMREMNARAAKSTGAGNMPPVPPFVRVPRQENAARTDERAKTPPPPPPPQNGGLQGLLDIPFLKNLTGSGDTALILGLLLILISEKADKKLLFALVYILL
;
A
#
# COMPACT_ATOMS: atom_id res chain seq x y z
N MET A 1 -9.49 -2.29 22.35
CA MET A 1 -8.05 -2.35 22.04
C MET A 1 -7.56 -0.92 21.95
N SER A 2 -6.63 -0.52 22.80
CA SER A 2 -6.12 0.84 22.88
C SER A 2 -5.04 1.05 21.81
N GLU A 3 -4.87 2.27 21.30
CA GLU A 3 -3.81 2.64 20.33
C GLU A 3 -2.41 2.15 20.75
N ASN A 4 -2.13 2.19 22.06
CA ASN A 4 -0.90 1.69 22.65
C ASN A 4 -0.68 0.18 22.45
N ASP A 5 -1.75 -0.61 22.39
CA ASP A 5 -1.67 -2.05 22.15
C ASP A 5 -1.36 -2.34 20.67
N PHE A 6 -1.92 -1.54 19.77
CA PHE A 6 -1.68 -1.64 18.34
C PHE A 6 -0.22 -1.30 17.98
N MET A 7 0.34 -0.23 18.56
CA MET A 7 1.75 0.14 18.35
C MET A 7 2.71 -0.93 18.87
N LYS A 8 2.41 -1.53 20.04
CA LYS A 8 3.19 -2.66 20.57
C LYS A 8 3.10 -3.90 19.68
N GLN A 9 1.91 -4.19 19.15
CA GLN A 9 1.70 -5.34 18.27
C GLN A 9 2.44 -5.19 16.93
N GLN A 10 2.48 -3.99 16.36
CA GLN A 10 3.27 -3.70 15.16
C GLN A 10 4.76 -3.90 15.40
N GLN A 11 5.29 -3.39 16.52
CA GLN A 11 6.70 -3.56 16.87
C GLN A 11 7.06 -5.05 17.02
N ALA A 12 6.22 -5.82 17.72
CA ALA A 12 6.42 -7.25 17.89
C ALA A 12 6.38 -8.04 16.57
N ALA A 13 5.52 -7.62 15.63
CA ALA A 13 5.44 -8.24 14.31
C ALA A 13 6.70 -7.97 13.47
N VAL A 14 7.17 -6.72 13.46
CA VAL A 14 8.38 -6.32 12.70
C VAL A 14 9.62 -7.04 13.23
N GLU A 15 9.77 -7.13 14.55
CA GLU A 15 10.89 -7.84 15.17
C GLU A 15 10.90 -9.33 14.81
N ARG A 16 9.73 -9.99 14.89
CA ARG A 16 9.58 -11.40 14.51
C ARG A 16 9.86 -11.64 13.03
N MET A 17 9.42 -10.73 12.14
CA MET A 17 9.71 -10.82 10.72
C MET A 17 11.20 -10.65 10.44
N ARG A 18 11.86 -9.72 11.12
CA ARG A 18 13.31 -9.47 10.98
C ARG A 18 14.11 -10.68 11.43
N GLU A 19 13.74 -11.28 12.56
CA GLU A 19 14.37 -12.50 13.06
C GLU A 19 14.17 -13.67 12.09
N MET A 20 12.95 -13.86 11.58
CA MET A 20 12.66 -14.92 10.62
C MET A 20 13.45 -14.74 9.32
N ASN A 21 13.57 -13.50 8.84
CA ASN A 21 14.36 -13.19 7.65
C ASN A 21 15.85 -13.47 7.91
N ALA A 22 16.39 -13.06 9.05
CA ALA A 22 17.77 -13.36 9.43
C ALA A 22 18.03 -14.88 9.52
N ARG A 23 17.09 -15.64 10.10
CA ARG A 23 17.15 -17.10 10.17
C ARG A 23 17.03 -17.75 8.78
N ALA A 24 16.15 -17.25 7.91
CA ALA A 24 15.96 -17.74 6.55
C ALA A 24 17.16 -17.46 5.64
N ALA A 25 17.74 -16.26 5.72
CA ALA A 25 18.96 -15.91 5.03
C ALA A 25 20.12 -16.83 5.48
N LYS A 26 20.19 -17.12 6.78
CA LYS A 26 21.16 -18.05 7.35
C LYS A 26 20.89 -19.51 6.94
N SER A 27 19.63 -19.91 6.74
CA SER A 27 19.25 -21.26 6.30
C SER A 27 19.25 -21.45 4.78
N THR A 28 19.30 -20.39 3.98
CA THR A 28 19.42 -20.45 2.51
C THR A 28 20.90 -20.56 2.08
N GLY A 29 21.83 -20.54 3.03
CA GLY A 29 23.20 -21.02 2.82
C GLY A 29 23.20 -22.53 2.59
N ALA A 30 23.43 -22.91 1.33
CA ALA A 30 23.65 -24.27 0.83
C ALA A 30 22.41 -25.20 0.73
N GLY A 31 21.83 -25.24 -0.47
CA GLY A 31 21.71 -26.54 -1.14
C GLY A 31 20.36 -27.25 -1.16
N ASN A 32 19.22 -26.60 -0.91
CA ASN A 32 17.93 -27.29 -1.01
C ASN A 32 16.86 -26.51 -1.78
N MET A 33 17.16 -26.13 -3.02
CA MET A 33 16.13 -25.67 -3.97
C MET A 33 15.65 -26.90 -4.76
N PRO A 34 14.34 -27.23 -4.74
CA PRO A 34 13.83 -28.36 -5.49
C PRO A 34 14.09 -28.16 -6.99
N PRO A 35 14.42 -29.23 -7.74
CA PRO A 35 14.68 -29.12 -9.17
C PRO A 35 13.44 -28.59 -9.87
N VAL A 36 13.62 -27.51 -10.65
CA VAL A 36 12.55 -26.91 -11.45
C VAL A 36 12.13 -27.93 -12.52
N PRO A 37 10.83 -28.20 -12.68
CA PRO A 37 10.37 -29.21 -13.63
C PRO A 37 10.61 -28.80 -15.10
N PRO A 38 10.82 -29.78 -15.99
CA PRO A 38 11.27 -29.57 -17.37
C PRO A 38 10.26 -28.90 -18.32
N PHE A 39 9.04 -28.60 -17.87
CA PHE A 39 8.01 -27.94 -18.68
C PHE A 39 8.12 -26.40 -18.68
N VAL A 40 9.00 -25.83 -17.86
CA VAL A 40 9.31 -24.40 -17.91
C VAL A 40 10.33 -24.14 -19.02
N ARG A 41 9.85 -24.01 -20.26
CA ARG A 41 10.68 -23.54 -21.39
C ARG A 41 10.86 -22.02 -21.27
N VAL A 42 11.93 -21.60 -20.63
CA VAL A 42 12.40 -20.20 -20.73
C VAL A 42 12.82 -19.97 -22.20
N PRO A 43 12.33 -18.93 -22.89
CA PRO A 43 12.80 -18.63 -24.24
C PRO A 43 14.31 -18.37 -24.17
N ARG A 44 15.07 -19.18 -24.90
CA ARG A 44 16.51 -19.02 -25.07
C ARG A 44 16.73 -17.78 -25.93
N GLN A 45 16.84 -16.62 -25.29
CA GLN A 45 17.30 -15.41 -25.96
C GLN A 45 18.80 -15.59 -26.22
N GLU A 46 19.10 -15.75 -27.50
CA GLU A 46 20.42 -15.82 -28.10
C GLU A 46 21.15 -14.49 -27.85
N ASN A 47 21.84 -14.39 -26.72
CA ASN A 47 22.87 -13.40 -26.43
C ASN A 47 23.77 -13.93 -25.32
N ALA A 48 24.51 -15.00 -25.63
CA ALA A 48 25.52 -15.58 -24.76
C ALA A 48 26.91 -15.23 -25.29
N ALA A 49 27.35 -13.99 -25.03
CA ALA A 49 28.76 -13.64 -24.95
C ALA A 49 28.94 -12.37 -24.13
N ARG A 50 28.97 -12.53 -22.80
CA ARG A 50 29.95 -11.93 -21.87
C ARG A 50 29.57 -12.32 -20.45
N THR A 51 30.39 -13.20 -19.90
CA THR A 51 30.60 -13.43 -18.47
C THR A 51 30.71 -12.11 -17.73
N ASP A 52 30.00 -11.96 -16.62
CA ASP A 52 30.59 -11.69 -15.29
C ASP A 52 29.53 -11.14 -14.34
N GLU A 53 29.45 -11.81 -13.19
CA GLU A 53 29.10 -11.27 -11.89
C GLU A 53 28.01 -10.19 -11.83
N ARG A 54 26.75 -10.64 -11.70
CA ARG A 54 25.77 -9.82 -10.99
C ARG A 54 25.02 -10.70 -10.02
N ALA A 55 25.34 -10.49 -8.75
CA ALA A 55 24.56 -10.89 -7.60
C ALA A 55 23.08 -10.97 -7.99
N LYS A 56 22.49 -12.17 -7.89
CA LYS A 56 21.04 -12.36 -7.91
C LYS A 56 20.50 -11.65 -6.69
N THR A 57 20.28 -10.35 -6.86
CA THR A 57 19.43 -9.55 -6.00
C THR A 57 18.12 -10.32 -5.86
N PRO A 58 17.61 -10.51 -4.63
CA PRO A 58 16.27 -11.04 -4.47
C PRO A 58 15.31 -10.17 -5.29
N PRO A 59 14.21 -10.74 -5.83
CA PRO A 59 13.19 -9.92 -6.49
C PRO A 59 12.87 -8.74 -5.56
N PRO A 60 12.80 -7.51 -6.09
CA PRO A 60 12.48 -6.37 -5.27
C PRO A 60 11.22 -6.73 -4.48
N PRO A 61 11.19 -6.51 -3.15
CA PRO A 61 9.95 -6.68 -2.39
C PRO A 61 8.85 -5.92 -3.15
N PRO A 62 7.62 -6.45 -3.19
CA PRO A 62 6.51 -5.70 -3.79
C PRO A 62 6.57 -4.29 -3.24
N PRO A 63 6.45 -3.25 -4.09
CA PRO A 63 6.54 -1.88 -3.63
C PRO A 63 5.64 -1.78 -2.41
N PRO A 64 6.12 -1.19 -1.28
CA PRO A 64 5.26 -0.98 -0.15
C PRO A 64 4.04 -0.28 -0.71
N GLN A 65 2.89 -0.98 -0.72
CA GLN A 65 1.64 -0.31 -1.01
C GLN A 65 1.64 0.85 -0.02
N ASN A 66 1.60 2.07 -0.54
CA ASN A 66 1.54 3.32 0.22
C ASN A 66 0.18 3.37 0.96
N GLY A 67 -0.10 2.35 1.77
CA GLY A 67 -1.39 2.03 2.35
C GLY A 67 -1.74 2.91 3.55
N GLY A 68 -0.88 3.86 3.91
CA GLY A 68 -1.20 4.85 4.94
C GLY A 68 -2.05 6.00 4.40
N LEU A 69 -1.78 6.46 3.18
CA LEU A 69 -2.45 7.63 2.59
C LEU A 69 -3.26 7.25 1.34
N GLN A 70 -2.73 6.36 0.49
CA GLN A 70 -3.47 5.89 -0.69
C GLN A 70 -4.70 5.07 -0.29
N GLY A 71 -4.59 4.25 0.76
CA GLY A 71 -5.71 3.49 1.32
C GLY A 71 -6.75 4.35 2.05
N LEU A 72 -6.33 5.51 2.58
CA LEU A 72 -7.24 6.51 3.15
C LEU A 72 -7.99 7.24 2.03
N LEU A 73 -7.31 7.59 0.94
CA LEU A 73 -7.94 8.24 -0.22
C LEU A 73 -8.85 7.31 -1.04
N ASP A 74 -8.68 5.99 -0.91
CA ASP A 74 -9.50 4.98 -1.59
C ASP A 74 -10.79 4.61 -0.81
N ILE A 75 -11.04 5.25 0.33
CA ILE A 75 -12.32 5.09 1.01
C ILE A 75 -13.40 5.75 0.14
N PRO A 76 -14.53 5.08 -0.18
CA PRO A 76 -15.52 5.59 -1.13
C PRO A 76 -16.00 7.03 -0.85
N PHE A 77 -16.02 7.45 0.42
CA PHE A 77 -16.36 8.83 0.78
C PHE A 77 -15.25 9.85 0.44
N LEU A 78 -13.96 9.50 0.58
CA LEU A 78 -12.82 10.36 0.18
C LEU A 78 -12.52 10.27 -1.32
N LYS A 79 -12.92 9.18 -1.96
CA LYS A 79 -12.87 9.04 -3.42
C LYS A 79 -13.77 10.06 -4.11
N ASN A 80 -14.96 10.29 -3.57
CA ASN A 80 -15.86 11.34 -4.07
C ASN A 80 -15.30 12.76 -3.81
N LEU A 81 -14.52 12.93 -2.73
CA LEU A 81 -13.84 14.19 -2.40
C LEU A 81 -12.66 14.49 -3.35
N THR A 82 -11.97 13.49 -3.87
CA THR A 82 -10.81 13.67 -4.75
C THR A 82 -11.13 13.55 -6.25
N GLY A 83 -12.29 13.00 -6.60
CA GLY A 83 -12.69 12.75 -7.99
C GLY A 83 -13.15 13.97 -8.79
N SER A 84 -13.63 15.03 -8.13
CA SER A 84 -14.03 16.28 -8.81
C SER A 84 -13.78 17.50 -7.93
N GLY A 85 -13.15 18.53 -8.50
CA GLY A 85 -12.79 19.75 -7.75
C GLY A 85 -14.00 20.47 -7.17
N ASP A 86 -15.13 20.46 -7.88
CA ASP A 86 -16.38 21.07 -7.42
C ASP A 86 -16.96 20.33 -6.20
N THR A 87 -16.98 18.99 -6.23
CA THR A 87 -17.45 18.18 -5.09
C THR A 87 -16.51 18.31 -3.89
N ALA A 88 -15.20 18.39 -4.12
CA ALA A 88 -14.21 18.66 -3.09
C ALA A 88 -14.48 20.00 -2.39
N LEU A 89 -14.72 21.04 -3.19
CA LEU A 89 -15.05 22.38 -2.71
C LEU A 89 -16.37 22.40 -1.94
N ILE A 90 -17.42 21.77 -2.47
CA ILE A 90 -18.74 21.71 -1.83
C ILE A 90 -18.64 20.99 -0.48
N LEU A 91 -17.95 19.86 -0.40
CA LEU A 91 -17.77 19.12 0.85
C LEU A 91 -16.88 19.87 1.86
N GLY A 92 -15.84 20.56 1.40
CA GLY A 92 -15.02 21.45 2.23
C GLY A 92 -15.84 22.60 2.82
N LEU A 93 -16.66 23.26 1.98
CA LEU A 93 -17.59 24.29 2.42
C LEU A 93 -18.61 23.75 3.41
N LEU A 94 -19.19 22.57 3.15
CA LEU A 94 -20.13 21.93 4.06
C LEU A 94 -19.51 21.73 5.45
N LEU A 95 -18.26 21.25 5.52
CA LEU A 95 -17.52 21.06 6.78
C LEU A 95 -17.27 22.37 7.54
N ILE A 96 -16.86 23.42 6.84
CA ILE A 96 -16.64 24.75 7.42
C ILE A 96 -17.96 25.32 7.94
N LEU A 97 -19.02 25.26 7.13
CA LEU A 97 -20.35 25.77 7.45
C LEU A 97 -21.00 25.05 8.63
N ILE A 98 -20.81 23.72 8.74
CA ILE A 98 -21.27 22.95 9.91
C ILE A 98 -20.53 23.40 11.17
N SER A 99 -19.21 23.64 11.07
CA SER A 99 -18.37 24.06 12.20
C SER A 99 -18.76 25.46 12.71
N GLU A 100 -19.09 26.38 11.80
CA GLU A 100 -19.51 27.75 12.12
C GLU A 100 -21.01 27.91 12.40
N LYS A 101 -21.79 26.80 12.41
CA LYS A 101 -23.25 26.83 12.60
C LYS A 101 -23.98 27.72 11.59
N ALA A 102 -23.60 27.61 10.32
CA ALA A 102 -24.22 28.35 9.23
C ALA A 102 -25.71 28.03 9.04
N ASP A 103 -26.38 28.81 8.18
CA ASP A 103 -27.81 28.67 7.90
C ASP A 103 -28.15 27.24 7.42
N LYS A 104 -29.16 26.64 8.05
CA LYS A 104 -29.67 25.31 7.71
C LYS A 104 -30.13 25.24 6.25
N LYS A 105 -30.73 26.30 5.71
CA LYS A 105 -31.16 26.39 4.31
C LYS A 105 -29.98 26.27 3.36
N LEU A 106 -28.85 26.88 3.70
CA LEU A 106 -27.62 26.81 2.90
C LEU A 106 -27.02 25.40 2.93
N LEU A 107 -26.98 24.77 4.12
CA LEU A 107 -26.53 23.38 4.24
C LEU A 107 -27.41 22.43 3.41
N PHE A 108 -28.74 22.59 3.47
CA PHE A 108 -29.65 21.79 2.65
C PHE A 108 -29.47 22.03 1.14
N ALA A 109 -29.20 23.27 0.73
CA ALA A 109 -28.93 23.57 -0.67
C ALA A 109 -27.64 22.88 -1.16
N LEU A 110 -26.56 22.91 -0.36
CA LEU A 110 -25.31 22.22 -0.71
C LEU A 110 -25.48 20.69 -0.76
N VAL A 111 -26.23 20.11 0.18
CA VAL A 111 -26.56 18.68 0.14
C VAL A 111 -27.44 18.34 -1.08
N TYR A 112 -28.36 19.23 -1.46
CA TYR A 112 -29.20 19.03 -2.64
C TYR A 112 -28.41 19.07 -3.95
N ILE A 113 -27.38 19.92 -4.05
CA ILE A 113 -26.49 19.97 -5.21
C ILE A 113 -25.64 18.69 -5.35
N LEU A 114 -25.38 18.01 -4.23
CA LEU A 114 -24.61 16.76 -4.16
C LEU A 114 -25.40 15.51 -4.57
N LEU A 115 -26.74 15.60 -4.65
CA LEU A 115 -27.68 14.50 -4.84
C LEU A 115 -28.09 14.37 -6.31
#